data_AF-A0A950J374-F1
#
_entry.id   AF-A0A950J374-F1
#
_cell.length_a   1.000
_cell.length_b   1.000
_cell.length_c   1.000
_cell.angle_alpha   90.00
_cell.angle_beta   90.00
_cell.angle_gamma   90.00
#
_symmetry.space_group_name_H-M   'P 1'
#
loop_
_entity.id
_entity.type
_entity.pdbx_description
1 polymer ?
#
loop_
_entity_poly.entity_id
_entity_poly.type
_entity_poly.pdbx_seq_one_letter_code
_entity_poly.pdbx_strand_id
1 'polypeptide(L)' 'MTLRILGIDPGLRVTGYGAIECNDGAVSLLEAGIVAPDVQAS' A
#
# COMPACT_ATOMS: atom_id res chain seq x y z
N MET A 1 -14.67 4.38 -15.04
CA MET A 1 -14.00 5.42 -14.20
C MET A 1 -12.95 4.73 -13.36
N THR A 2 -11.76 5.31 -13.22
CA THR A 2 -10.65 4.67 -12.51
C THR A 2 -10.60 5.10 -11.06
N LEU A 3 -10.67 4.13 -10.13
CA LEU A 3 -10.52 4.35 -8.70
C LEU A 3 -9.23 3.67 -8.22
N ARG A 4 -8.38 4.42 -7.52
CA ARG A 4 -7.18 3.88 -6.87
C ARG A 4 -7.38 3.81 -5.37
N ILE A 5 -7.08 2.66 -4.79
CA ILE A 5 -7.26 2.38 -3.37
C ILE A 5 -5.90 1.98 -2.78
N LEU A 6 -5.55 2.63 -1.67
CA LEU A 6 -4.37 2.30 -0.87
C LEU A 6 -4.84 1.71 0.47
N GLY A 7 -4.59 0.42 0.67
CA GLY A 7 -4.75 -0.24 1.96
C GLY A 7 -3.46 -0.12 2.78
N ILE A 8 -3.58 0.19 4.06
CA ILE A 8 -2.46 0.33 5.00
C ILE A 8 -2.67 -0.64 6.17
N ASP A 9 -1.66 -1.44 6.47
CA ASP A 9 -1.56 -2.29 7.67
C ASP A 9 -0.46 -1.72 8.59
N PRO A 10 -0.83 -0.87 9.56
CA PRO A 10 0.13 -0.13 10.36
C PRO A 10 0.80 -1.02 11.42
N GLY A 11 2.13 -0.94 11.48
CA GLY A 11 2.93 -1.57 12.53
C GLY A 11 4.07 -0.67 13.00
N LEU A 12 4.49 -0.84 14.26
CA LEU A 12 5.49 0.04 14.90
C LEU A 12 6.88 -0.02 14.22
N ARG A 13 7.24 -1.18 13.67
CA ARG A 13 8.55 -1.41 13.02
C ARG A 13 8.47 -1.58 11.52
N VAL A 14 7.32 -2.03 11.02
CA VAL A 14 7.06 -2.30 9.62
C VAL A 14 5.59 -2.01 9.37
N THR A 15 5.29 -1.18 8.37
CA THR A 15 3.94 -0.91 7.88
C THR A 15 3.79 -1.59 6.52
N GLY A 16 2.81 -2.48 6.38
CA GLY A 16 2.44 -3.06 5.11
C GLY A 16 1.54 -2.13 4.30
N TYR A 17 1.64 -2.18 2.97
CA TYR A 17 0.68 -1.51 2.10
C TYR A 17 0.37 -2.34 0.85
N GLY A 18 -0.81 -2.09 0.29
CA GLY A 18 -1.22 -2.56 -1.02
C GLY A 18 -1.95 -1.47 -1.78
N ALA A 19 -1.53 -1.22 -3.01
CA ALA A 19 -2.18 -0.30 -3.94
C ALA A 19 -2.86 -1.10 -5.04
N ILE A 20 -4.16 -0.85 -5.23
CA ILE A 20 -4.96 -1.48 -6.28
C ILE A 20 -5.63 -0.42 -7.15
N GLU A 21 -5.93 -0.80 -8.39
CA GLU A 21 -6.78 -0.04 -9.29
C GLU A 21 -8.06 -0.82 -9.58
N CYS A 22 -9.18 -0.14 -9.43
CA CYS A 22 -10.51 -0.63 -9.75
C CYS A 22 -11.02 0.09 -11.00
N ASN A 23 -11.27 -0.67 -12.07
CA ASN A 23 -11.82 -0.19 -13.34
C ASN A 23 -13.00 -1.06 -13.73
N ASP A 24 -14.20 -0.47 -13.82
CA ASP A 24 -15.40 -1.09 -14.40
C ASP A 24 -15.64 -2.55 -13.97
N GLY A 25 -15.55 -2.81 -12.65
CA GLY A 25 -15.78 -4.12 -12.03
C GLY A 25 -14.57 -5.04 -11.98
N ALA A 26 -13.45 -4.68 -12.62
CA ALA A 26 -12.18 -5.36 -12.49
C ALA A 26 -11.32 -4.72 -11.39
N VAL A 27 -10.54 -5.55 -10.69
CA VAL A 27 -9.54 -5.14 -9.71
C VAL A 27 -8.18 -5.62 -10.17
N SER A 28 -7.18 -4.75 -10.13
CA SER A 28 -5.79 -5.06 -10.48
C SER A 28 -4.83 -4.57 -9.41
N LEU A 29 -3.79 -5.36 -9.12
CA LEU A 29 -2.71 -4.94 -8.24
C LEU A 29 -1.81 -3.95 -8.99
N LEU A 30 -1.62 -2.76 -8.41
CA LEU A 30 -0.61 -1.82 -8.88
C LEU A 30 0.74 -2.09 -8.23
N GLU A 31 0.75 -2.20 -6.91
CA GLU A 31 1.95 -2.48 -6.11
C GLU A 31 1.55 -3.01 -4.73
N ALA A 32 2.43 -3.77 -4.09
CA ALA A 32 2.35 -4.06 -2.67
C ALA A 32 3.75 -4.11 -2.08
N GLY A 33 3.87 -3.77 -0.80
CA GLY A 33 5.16 -3.71 -0.16
C GLY A 33 5.08 -3.46 1.33
N ILE A 34 6.26 -3.20 1.89
CA ILE A 34 6.44 -2.79 3.27
C ILE A 34 7.26 -1.50 3.32
N VAL A 35 6.97 -0.69 4.33
CA VAL A 35 7.79 0.47 4.71
C VAL A 35 8.30 0.19 6.11
N ALA A 36 9.62 0.14 6.26
CA ALA A 36 10.29 0.04 7.56
C ALA A 36 10.94 1.40 7.87
N PRO A 37 10.71 2.01 9.04
CA PRO A 37 11.42 3.21 9.44
C PRO A 37 12.89 2.89 9.62
N ASP A 38 13.77 3.80 9.17
CA ASP A 38 15.15 3.75 9.60
C ASP A 38 15.22 4.12 11.08
N VAL A 39 15.50 3.12 11.92
CA VAL A 39 15.61 3.28 13.37
C VAL A 39 16.83 4.11 13.79
N GLN A 40 17.69 4.49 12.84
CA GLN A 40 18.82 5.39 13.01
C GLN A 40 18.63 6.75 12.34
N ALA A 41 17.45 7.05 11.78
CA ALA A 41 17.17 8.36 11.21
C ALA A 41 17.35 9.45 12.28
N SER A 42 18.44 10.21 12.13
CA SER A 42 18.86 11.33 12.98
C SER A 42 17.93 12.53 12.84
#